data_AF-A0A6J3LDE0-F1
#
_entry.id   AF-A0A6J3LDE0-F1
#
_cell.length_a   1.000
_cell.length_b   1.000
_cell.length_c   1.000
_cell.angle_alpha   90.00
_cell.angle_beta   90.00
_cell.angle_gamma   90.00
#
_symmetry.space_group_name_H-M   'P 1'
#
loop_
_entity.id
_entity.type
_entity.pdbx_description
1 polymer ?
#
loop_
_entity_poly.entity_id
_entity_poly.type
_entity_poly.pdbx_seq_one_letter_code
_entity_poly.pdbx_strand_id
1 'polypeptide(L)' 'MPYEKLPVLEVDGKPVAQGNAVAPYLARKYNLMGKGKWDDLICEVLVDTLEDLDQGE' A
#
# COMPACT_ATOMS: atom_id res chain seq x y z
N MET A 1 -4.54 -1.06 -18.83
CA MET A 1 -4.42 -1.23 -17.37
C MET A 1 -3.00 -1.63 -17.05
N PRO A 2 -2.29 -0.98 -16.11
CA PRO A 2 -0.96 -1.40 -15.74
C PRO A 2 -1.00 -2.86 -15.27
N TYR A 3 -0.10 -3.68 -15.81
CA TYR A 3 0.07 -5.10 -15.44
C TYR A 3 -1.17 -6.00 -15.51
N GLU A 4 -2.27 -5.56 -16.14
CA GLU A 4 -3.56 -6.28 -16.15
C GLU A 4 -4.10 -6.62 -14.74
N LYS A 5 -3.72 -5.84 -13.74
CA LYS A 5 -4.14 -6.01 -12.34
C LYS A 5 -5.05 -4.87 -11.89
N LEU A 6 -5.94 -5.18 -10.95
CA LEU A 6 -6.73 -4.22 -10.19
C LEU A 6 -6.34 -4.32 -8.71
N PRO A 7 -6.51 -3.23 -7.92
CA PRO A 7 -6.96 -1.90 -8.30
C PRO A 7 -5.89 -1.09 -9.06
N VAL A 8 -6.30 -0.04 -9.78
CA VAL A 8 -5.42 0.95 -10.43
C VAL A 8 -5.60 2.30 -9.76
N LEU A 9 -4.51 2.91 -9.30
CA LEU A 9 -4.46 4.30 -8.87
C LEU A 9 -3.82 5.15 -9.98
N GLU A 10 -4.43 6.28 -10.33
CA GLU A 10 -3.86 7.26 -11.25
C GLU A 10 -3.51 8.55 -10.50
N VAL A 11 -2.24 8.98 -10.59
CA VAL A 11 -1.76 10.24 -10.01
C VAL A 11 -1.15 11.08 -11.11
N ASP A 12 -1.72 12.26 -11.36
CA ASP A 12 -1.28 13.19 -12.40
C ASP A 12 -1.13 12.53 -13.79
N GLY A 13 -2.10 11.69 -14.17
CA GLY A 13 -2.09 10.96 -15.45
C GLY A 13 -1.17 9.75 -15.50
N LYS A 14 -0.53 9.36 -14.38
CA LYS A 14 0.37 8.20 -14.29
C LYS A 14 -0.31 7.05 -13.53
N PRO A 15 -0.66 5.94 -14.21
CA PRO A 15 -1.34 4.83 -13.56
C PRO A 15 -0.35 3.84 -12.92
N VAL A 16 -0.69 3.35 -11.72
CA VAL A 16 0.03 2.29 -10.98
C VAL A 16 -0.98 1.22 -10.57
N ALA A 17 -0.65 -0.05 -10.77
CA ALA A 17 -1.50 -1.17 -10.40
C ALA A 17 -0.72 -2.19 -9.57
N GLN A 18 -0.87 -2.11 -8.25
CA GLN A 18 -0.40 -3.10 -7.27
C GLN A 18 -1.05 -2.69 -5.94
N GLY A 19 -2.03 -3.46 -5.46
CA GLY A 19 -2.85 -3.07 -4.30
C GLY A 19 -2.03 -2.73 -3.05
N ASN A 20 -1.00 -3.53 -2.80
CA ASN A 20 -0.14 -3.43 -1.61
C ASN A 20 0.79 -2.21 -1.65
N ALA A 21 1.00 -1.59 -2.81
CA ALA A 21 1.76 -0.35 -2.99
C ALA A 21 0.84 0.88 -3.04
N VAL A 22 -0.40 0.72 -3.50
CA VAL A 22 -1.40 1.78 -3.53
C VAL A 22 -1.80 2.22 -2.11
N ALA A 23 -2.05 1.25 -1.22
CA ALA A 23 -2.44 1.53 0.16
C ALA A 23 -1.41 2.38 0.95
N PRO A 24 -0.12 1.98 1.07
CA PRO A 24 0.87 2.77 1.80
C PRO A 24 1.18 4.11 1.12
N TYR A 25 1.07 4.21 -0.21
CA TYR A 25 1.19 5.49 -0.90
C TYR A 25 0.12 6.49 -0.44
N LEU A 26 -1.15 6.07 -0.42
CA LEU A 26 -2.25 6.92 0.03
C LEU A 26 -2.16 7.21 1.52
N ALA A 27 -1.76 6.24 2.34
CA ALA A 27 -1.58 6.43 3.78
C ALA A 27 -0.52 7.51 4.08
N ARG A 28 0.62 7.51 3.37
CA ARG A 28 1.62 8.59 3.48
C ARG A 28 1.08 9.94 2.99
N LYS A 29 0.37 9.95 1.85
CA LYS A 29 -0.23 11.17 1.28
C LYS A 29 -1.21 11.86 2.24
N TYR A 30 -1.95 11.07 3.03
CA TYR A 30 -2.96 11.58 3.97
C TYR A 30 -2.52 11.56 5.44
N ASN A 31 -1.22 11.38 5.71
CA ASN A 31 -0.64 11.40 7.06
C ASN A 31 -1.29 10.36 8.02
N LEU A 32 -1.45 9.13 7.51
CA LEU A 32 -2.04 7.99 8.22
C LEU A 32 -1.00 6.96 8.71
N MET A 33 0.30 7.22 8.52
CA MET A 33 1.40 6.32 8.94
C MET A 33 1.91 6.59 10.37
N GLY A 34 1.15 7.32 11.18
CA GLY A 34 1.56 7.71 12.53
C GLY A 34 2.49 8.93 12.57
N LYS A 35 3.19 9.12 13.70
CA LYS A 35 3.90 10.37 14.03
C LYS A 35 5.38 10.35 13.67
N GLY A 36 5.92 9.20 13.26
CA GLY A 36 7.33 9.08 12.93
C GLY A 36 7.69 7.77 12.24
N LYS A 37 8.98 7.63 11.92
CA LYS A 37 9.51 6.48 11.16
C LYS A 37 9.26 5.13 11.82
N TRP A 38 9.17 5.10 13.15
CA TRP A 38 8.84 3.89 13.88
C TRP A 38 7.39 3.45 13.65
N ASP A 39 6.44 4.38 13.74
CA ASP A 39 5.02 4.08 13.47
C ASP A 39 4.83 3.67 12.00
N ASP A 40 5.53 4.33 11.08
CA ASP A 40 5.56 4.02 9.65
C ASP A 40 6.00 2.57 9.40
N LEU A 41 7.10 2.16 10.06
CA LEU A 41 7.61 0.78 10.00
C LEU A 41 6.58 -0.23 10.56
N ILE A 42 5.93 0.09 11.68
CA ILE A 42 4.91 -0.80 12.27
C ILE A 42 3.71 -0.96 11.33
N CYS A 43 3.28 0.11 10.65
CA CYS A 43 2.23 0.02 9.64
C CYS A 43 2.63 -0.89 8.47
N GLU A 44 3.87 -0.81 7.99
CA GLU A 44 4.38 -1.71 6.93
C GLU A 44 4.41 -3.17 7.40
N VAL A 45 4.94 -3.43 8.61
CA VAL A 45 4.95 -4.78 9.20
C VAL A 45 3.54 -5.39 9.27
N LEU A 46 2.53 -4.59 9.64
CA LEU A 46 1.15 -5.06 9.71
C LEU A 46 0.57 -5.40 8.33
N VAL A 47 0.86 -4.61 7.29
CA VAL A 47 0.41 -4.88 5.92
C VAL A 47 1.06 -6.16 5.39
N ASP A 48 2.38 -6.30 5.55
CA ASP A 48 3.12 -7.49 5.10
C ASP A 48 2.63 -8.75 5.82
N THR A 49 2.39 -8.67 7.14
CA THR A 49 1.85 -9.79 7.92
C THR A 49 0.46 -10.21 7.41
N LEU A 50 -0.39 -9.26 7.03
CA LEU A 50 -1.71 -9.57 6.47
C LEU A 50 -1.61 -10.22 5.09
N GLU A 51 -0.65 -9.80 4.26
CA GLU A 51 -0.38 -10.44 2.96
C GLU A 51 0.11 -11.87 3.14
N ASP A 52 1.03 -12.12 4.09
CA ASP A 52 1.50 -13.47 4.40
C ASP A 52 0.36 -14.39 4.89
N LEU A 53 -0.58 -13.86 5.67
CA LEU A 53 -1.76 -14.60 6.13
C LEU A 53 -2.74 -14.90 4.99
N ASP A 54 -2.94 -13.97 4.04
CA ASP A 54 -3.82 -14.17 2.88
C ASP A 54 -3.23 -15.21 1.90
N GLN A 55 -1.90 -15.37 1.88
CA GLN A 55 -1.22 -16.42 1.13
C GLN A 55 -1.24 -17.79 1.82
N GLY A 56 -1.84 -17.88 3.01
CA GLY A 56 -1.89 -19.05 3.87
C GLY A 56 -3.28 -19.65 4.10
N GLU A 57 -4.02 -19.96 3.02
CA GLU A 57 -4.92 -21.14 2.85
C GLU A 57 -5.07 -21.50 1.36
#